data_AF-A0A3M1HVM6-F1
#
_entry.id   AF-A0A3M1HVM6-F1
#
_cell.length_a   1.000
_cell.length_b   1.000
_cell.length_c   1.000
_cell.angle_alpha   90.00
_cell.angle_beta   90.00
_cell.angle_gamma   90.00
#
_symmetry.space_group_name_H-M   'P 1'
#
loop_
_entity.id
_entity.type
_entity.pdbx_description
1 polymer ?
#
loop_
_entity_poly.entity_id
_entity_poly.type
_entity_poly.pdbx_seq_one_letter_code
_entity_poly.pdbx_strand_id
1 'polypeptide(L)'
;MKSKFFLRIVAVTGFVVLLGLLVAACAPAAPAAPAAEAPAAEAPAAEAPAAEAPAVETKYHEAPMLAELVAKGELPPVDERLPEEPLVEEVVDEIGQYGGT
;
A
#
# COMPACT_ATOMS: atom_id res chain seq x y z
N MET A 1 -41.90 -19.30 29.00
CA MET A 1 -41.16 -20.09 27.98
C MET A 1 -40.31 -19.24 27.01
N LYS A 2 -40.48 -17.91 26.95
CA LYS A 2 -39.82 -17.02 25.96
C LYS A 2 -38.37 -16.62 26.31
N SER A 3 -38.01 -16.55 27.59
CA SER A 3 -36.66 -16.13 28.04
C SER A 3 -35.56 -17.16 27.77
N LYS A 4 -35.87 -18.46 27.90
CA LYS A 4 -34.94 -19.57 27.60
C LYS A 4 -34.69 -19.75 26.10
N PHE A 5 -35.62 -19.29 25.26
CA PHE A 5 -35.50 -19.33 23.80
C PHE A 5 -34.68 -18.15 23.29
N PHE A 6 -34.89 -16.96 23.87
CA PHE A 6 -34.12 -15.76 23.56
C PHE A 6 -32.64 -15.87 23.96
N LEU A 7 -32.35 -16.45 25.13
CA LEU A 7 -30.96 -16.65 25.58
C LEU A 7 -30.21 -17.69 24.73
N ARG A 8 -30.91 -18.70 24.20
CA ARG A 8 -30.34 -19.70 23.28
C ARG A 8 -30.08 -19.12 21.89
N ILE A 9 -30.95 -18.23 21.41
CA ILE A 9 -30.76 -17.55 20.11
C ILE A 9 -29.57 -16.60 20.18
N VAL A 10 -29.42 -15.80 21.25
CA VAL A 10 -28.27 -14.89 21.43
C VAL A 10 -26.95 -15.67 21.63
N ALA A 11 -26.99 -16.80 22.33
CA ALA A 11 -25.82 -17.66 22.49
C ALA A 11 -25.41 -18.36 21.18
N VAL A 12 -26.38 -18.77 20.35
CA VAL A 12 -26.11 -19.43 19.06
C VAL A 12 -25.63 -18.41 18.02
N THR A 13 -26.20 -17.20 17.97
CA THR A 13 -25.70 -16.15 17.05
C THR A 13 -24.34 -15.61 17.48
N GLY A 14 -24.07 -15.49 18.79
CA GLY A 14 -22.75 -15.13 19.31
C GLY A 14 -21.68 -16.20 19.01
N PHE A 15 -22.03 -17.48 19.15
CA PHE A 15 -21.11 -18.58 18.84
C PHE A 15 -20.82 -18.69 17.33
N VAL A 16 -21.80 -18.45 16.46
CA VAL A 16 -21.62 -18.45 14.99
C VAL A 16 -20.75 -17.27 14.52
N VAL A 17 -20.88 -16.09 15.12
CA VAL A 17 -20.01 -14.93 14.81
C VAL A 17 -18.58 -15.14 15.32
N LEU A 18 -18.41 -15.75 16.50
CA LEU A 18 -17.08 -16.06 17.04
C LEU A 18 -16.35 -17.16 16.24
N LEU A 19 -17.08 -18.16 15.72
CA LEU A 19 -16.51 -19.22 14.89
C LEU A 19 -16.22 -18.75 13.45
N GLY A 20 -16.97 -17.78 12.94
CA GLY A 20 -16.74 -17.19 11.61
C GLY A 20 -15.44 -16.40 11.49
N LEU A 21 -14.99 -15.74 12.58
CA LEU A 21 -13.74 -14.99 12.61
C LEU A 21 -12.48 -15.88 12.60
N LEU A 22 -12.58 -17.14 13.02
CA LEU A 22 -11.45 -18.08 13.05
C LEU A 22 -11.19 -18.81 11.71
N VAL A 23 -12.16 -18.86 10.80
CA VAL A 23 -12.04 -19.58 9.51
C VAL A 23 -11.41 -18.71 8.40
N ALA A 24 -11.27 -17.40 8.61
CA ALA A 24 -10.64 -16.50 7.64
C ALA A 24 -9.10 -16.49 7.67
N ALA A 25 -8.47 -17.23 8.58
CA ALA A 25 -7.01 -17.24 8.77
C ALA A 25 -6.27 -18.43 8.14
N CYS A 26 -6.95 -19.31 7.40
CA CYS A 26 -6.31 -20.46 6.76
C CYS A 26 -6.77 -20.64 5.31
N ALA A 27 -6.28 -19.76 4.43
CA ALA A 27 -6.27 -20.00 3.00
C ALA A 27 -4.83 -20.41 2.59
N PRO A 28 -4.60 -21.61 2.03
CA PRO A 28 -3.29 -21.99 1.52
C PRO A 28 -2.99 -21.22 0.22
N ALA A 29 -1.78 -20.67 0.15
CA ALA A 29 -1.22 -20.12 -1.07
C ALA A 29 -1.14 -21.21 -2.15
N ALA A 30 -1.96 -21.08 -3.20
CA ALA A 30 -1.90 -21.94 -4.36
C ALA A 30 -0.74 -21.49 -5.27
N PRO A 31 0.16 -22.40 -5.69
CA PRO A 31 1.18 -22.07 -6.67
C PRO A 31 0.54 -22.02 -8.07
N ALA A 32 0.46 -20.83 -8.66
CA ALA A 32 0.18 -20.70 -10.08
C ALA A 32 1.46 -21.05 -10.86
N ALA A 33 1.42 -22.20 -11.52
CA ALA A 33 2.37 -22.61 -12.54
C ALA A 33 2.35 -21.65 -13.75
N PRO A 34 3.47 -21.53 -14.49
CA PRO A 34 3.69 -20.45 -15.45
C PRO A 34 2.92 -20.70 -16.74
N ALA A 35 2.23 -19.68 -17.24
CA ALA A 35 1.63 -19.69 -18.57
C ALA A 35 1.88 -18.36 -19.26
N ALA A 36 2.69 -18.46 -20.31
CA ALA A 36 2.66 -17.69 -21.55
C ALA A 36 2.86 -16.16 -21.45
N GLU A 37 4.06 -15.75 -21.86
CA GLU A 37 4.32 -14.44 -22.45
C GLU A 37 3.38 -14.24 -23.65
N ALA A 38 2.40 -13.37 -23.46
CA ALA A 38 1.67 -12.72 -24.54
C ALA A 38 2.37 -11.39 -24.84
N PRO A 39 2.56 -11.03 -26.12
CA PRO A 39 3.42 -9.92 -26.53
C PRO A 39 2.93 -8.61 -25.92
N ALA A 40 3.87 -7.89 -25.31
CA ALA A 40 3.71 -6.51 -24.89
C ALA A 40 3.34 -5.67 -26.11
N ALA A 41 2.05 -5.42 -26.26
CA ALA A 41 1.56 -4.29 -27.02
C ALA A 41 1.92 -3.05 -26.18
N GLU A 42 2.94 -2.32 -26.63
CA GLU A 42 3.26 -0.98 -26.16
C GLU A 42 2.03 -0.10 -26.37
N ALA A 43 1.25 0.06 -25.30
CA ALA A 43 0.30 1.15 -25.19
C ALA A 43 1.13 2.44 -25.06
N PRO A 44 0.80 3.49 -25.84
CA PRO A 44 1.56 4.72 -25.81
C PRO A 44 1.58 5.26 -24.38
N ALA A 45 2.80 5.57 -23.90
CA ALA A 45 3.02 6.30 -22.67
C ALA A 45 2.23 7.61 -22.76
N ALA A 46 1.06 7.61 -22.13
CA ALA A 46 0.39 8.83 -21.77
C ALA A 46 1.24 9.45 -20.68
N GLU A 47 1.91 10.55 -21.00
CA GLU A 47 2.40 11.51 -20.02
C GLU A 47 1.19 11.95 -19.18
N ALA A 48 0.97 11.27 -18.06
CA ALA A 48 0.07 11.75 -17.05
C ALA A 48 0.70 13.04 -16.51
N PRO A 49 -0.03 14.17 -16.49
CA PRO A 49 0.44 15.34 -15.79
C PRO A 49 0.76 14.91 -14.37
N ALA A 50 1.91 15.35 -13.84
CA ALA A 50 2.29 15.12 -12.46
C ALA A 50 1.09 15.50 -11.58
N ALA A 51 0.35 14.48 -11.13
CA ALA A 51 -0.70 14.67 -10.18
C ALA A 51 0.02 15.08 -8.91
N GLU A 52 -0.07 16.36 -8.54
CA GLU A 52 0.37 16.84 -7.25
C GLU A 52 -0.39 16.05 -6.19
N ALA A 53 0.20 14.94 -5.74
CA ALA A 53 -0.22 14.26 -4.53
C ALA A 53 -0.22 15.30 -3.40
N PRO A 54 -1.18 15.24 -2.46
CA PRO A 54 -1.24 16.19 -1.36
C PRO A 54 0.11 16.19 -0.64
N ALA A 55 0.86 17.28 -0.80
CA ALA A 55 2.17 17.41 -0.20
C ALA A 55 1.97 17.60 1.31
N VAL A 56 2.36 16.58 2.07
CA VAL A 56 2.75 16.80 3.46
C VAL A 56 3.97 17.70 3.41
N GLU A 57 3.97 18.84 4.09
CA GLU A 57 5.14 19.72 4.14
C GLU A 57 6.29 18.96 4.84
N THR A 58 7.29 18.53 4.06
CA THR A 58 8.49 17.84 4.53
C THR A 58 9.73 18.67 4.26
N LYS A 59 10.81 18.42 5.03
CA LYS A 59 12.09 19.13 4.86
C LYS A 59 12.80 18.72 3.56
N TYR A 60 12.58 17.47 3.12
CA TYR A 60 13.21 16.92 1.93
C TYR A 60 12.18 16.52 0.87
N HIS A 61 12.61 16.48 -0.40
CA HIS A 61 11.80 16.01 -1.51
C HIS A 61 12.03 14.52 -1.76
N GLU A 62 11.03 13.83 -2.29
CA GLU A 62 11.11 12.41 -2.68
C GLU A 62 10.49 12.17 -4.06
N ALA A 63 10.75 10.98 -4.63
CA ALA A 63 10.20 10.61 -5.92
C ALA A 63 8.66 10.48 -5.87
N PRO A 64 7.93 10.82 -6.94
CA PRO A 64 6.46 10.77 -6.96
C PRO A 64 5.89 9.40 -6.58
N MET A 65 6.52 8.32 -7.04
CA MET A 65 6.09 6.95 -6.71
C MET A 65 6.19 6.62 -5.21
N LEU A 66 7.11 7.25 -4.47
CA LEU A 66 7.26 7.05 -3.03
C LEU A 66 6.26 7.88 -2.24
N ALA A 67 6.01 9.12 -2.68
CA ALA A 67 4.99 9.99 -2.10
C ALA A 67 3.60 9.33 -2.11
N GLU A 68 3.27 8.57 -3.17
CA GLU A 68 2.03 7.77 -3.20
C GLU A 68 1.97 6.70 -2.10
N LEU A 69 3.09 6.04 -1.79
CA LEU A 69 3.15 5.04 -0.72
C LEU A 69 3.05 5.69 0.66
N VAL A 70 3.63 6.88 0.84
CA VAL A 70 3.47 7.69 2.05
C VAL A 70 2.01 8.08 2.23
N ALA A 71 1.35 8.55 1.17
CA ALA A 71 -0.07 8.90 1.19
C ALA A 71 -0.98 7.69 1.48
N LYS A 72 -0.57 6.48 1.05
CA LYS A 72 -1.25 5.22 1.39
C LYS A 72 -0.95 4.72 2.81
N GLY A 73 0.02 5.32 3.51
CA GLY A 73 0.49 4.87 4.82
C GLY A 73 1.34 3.59 4.76
N GLU A 74 1.78 3.19 3.56
CA GLU A 74 2.62 2.01 3.33
C GLU A 74 4.11 2.32 3.54
N LEU A 75 4.48 3.61 3.55
CA LEU A 75 5.84 4.08 3.73
C LEU A 75 5.87 5.25 4.74
N PRO A 76 6.84 5.29 5.68
CA PRO A 76 7.03 6.46 6.53
C PRO A 76 7.43 7.70 5.69
N PRO A 77 7.12 8.93 6.16
CA PRO A 77 7.51 10.15 5.49
C PRO A 77 9.04 10.26 5.35
N VAL A 78 9.50 10.99 4.33
CA VAL A 78 10.94 11.13 4.04
C VAL A 78 11.78 11.65 5.21
N ASP A 79 11.23 12.56 6.01
CA ASP A 79 11.93 13.15 7.16
C ASP A 79 12.21 12.13 8.27
N GLU A 80 11.42 11.05 8.37
CA GLU A 80 11.65 9.97 9.33
C GLU A 80 12.62 8.90 8.81
N ARG A 81 12.77 8.79 7.49
CA ARG A 81 13.66 7.80 6.85
C ARG A 81 15.10 8.28 6.76
N LEU A 82 15.31 9.59 6.66
CA LEU A 82 16.64 10.18 6.60
C LEU A 82 17.25 10.33 8.01
N PRO A 83 18.59 10.17 8.15
CA PRO A 83 19.26 10.55 9.38
C PRO A 83 19.16 12.07 9.60
N GLU A 84 19.38 12.52 10.85
CA GLU A 84 19.36 13.94 11.21
C GLU A 84 20.30 14.79 10.33
N GLU A 85 21.45 14.21 9.97
CA GLU A 85 22.47 14.78 9.09
C GLU A 85 22.63 13.89 7.83
N PRO A 86 21.86 14.15 6.75
CA PRO A 86 22.05 13.42 5.49
C PRO A 86 23.34 13.85 4.79
N LEU A 87 23.95 12.92 4.05
CA LEU A 87 25.00 13.26 3.10
C LEU A 87 24.44 14.18 2.02
N VAL A 88 25.13 15.27 1.73
CA VAL A 88 24.80 16.19 0.64
C VAL A 88 25.83 15.98 -0.46
N GLU A 89 25.38 15.53 -1.63
CA GLU A 89 26.22 15.45 -2.83
C GLU A 89 26.27 16.80 -3.53
N GLU A 90 27.47 17.18 -3.97
CA GLU A 90 27.66 18.40 -4.76
C GLU A 90 27.16 18.19 -6.19
N VAL A 91 26.49 19.21 -6.73
CA VAL A 91 25.95 19.21 -8.08
C VAL A 91 27.09 19.25 -9.10
N VAL A 92 27.06 18.34 -10.08
CA VAL A 92 28.05 18.29 -11.17
C VAL A 92 27.72 19.27 -12.29
N ASP A 93 26.45 19.35 -12.70
CA ASP A 93 25.98 20.21 -13.79
C ASP A 93 24.71 20.98 -13.36
N GLU A 94 23.61 20.27 -13.11
CA GLU A 94 22.34 20.84 -12.66
C GLU A 94 21.61 19.96 -11.64
N ILE A 95 20.57 20.51 -10.99
CA ILE A 95 19.70 19.75 -10.09
C ILE A 95 18.93 18.70 -10.88
N GLY A 96 19.13 17.43 -10.53
CA GLY A 96 18.43 16.32 -11.15
C GLY A 96 16.92 16.32 -10.88
N GLN A 97 16.16 15.71 -11.80
CA GLN A 97 14.73 15.48 -11.65
C GLN A 97 14.47 14.00 -11.34
N TYR A 98 13.52 13.72 -10.45
CA TYR A 98 13.10 12.35 -10.18
C TYR A 98 12.42 11.73 -11.41
N GLY A 99 12.83 10.53 -11.80
CA GLY A 99 12.24 9.81 -12.92
C GLY A 99 13.27 9.02 -13.74
N GLY A 100 12.85 8.55 -14.91
CA GLY A 100 13.61 7.61 -15.74
C GLY A 100 13.06 6.19 -15.65
N THR A 101 13.57 5.30 -16.50
CA THR A 101 13.12 3.89 -16.61
C THR A 101 14.28 2.95 -16.38
#